data_AF-E3R0T7-F1
#
_entry.id   AF-E3R0T7-F1
#
_cell.length_a   1.000
_cell.length_b   1.000
_cell.length_c   1.000
_cell.angle_alpha   90.00
_cell.angle_beta   90.00
_cell.angle_gamma   90.00
#
_symmetry.space_group_name_H-M   'P 1'
#
loop_
_entity.id
_entity.type
_entity.pdbx_description
1 polymer ?
#
loop_
_entity_poly.entity_id
_entity_poly.type
_entity_poly.pdbx_seq_one_letter_code
_entity_poly.pdbx_strand_id
1 'polypeptide(L)'
;MKSFAVMTVAFLGLANAVVIQICRDQSQGNCQSIDVVGCTNFPGGMNDQVSSVNTGNIECVFFEHGSCGGGSWTTRGQQNTVPTEWNDRFSSVRC
;
A
#
# COMPACT_ATOMS: atom_id res chain seq x y z
N MET A 1 26.42 46.89 -6.37
CA MET A 1 26.23 45.53 -6.91
C MET A 1 26.37 44.53 -5.76
N LYS A 2 25.28 43.92 -5.29
CA LYS A 2 25.35 42.79 -4.35
C LYS A 2 24.35 41.73 -4.78
N SER A 3 24.88 40.53 -4.97
CA SER A 3 24.29 39.38 -5.62
C SER A 3 22.98 38.92 -4.97
N PHE A 4 21.99 38.61 -5.81
CA PHE A 4 20.84 37.80 -5.42
C PHE A 4 21.24 36.33 -5.54
N ALA A 5 21.26 35.61 -4.41
CA ALA A 5 21.39 34.16 -4.43
C ALA A 5 20.06 33.57 -4.93
N VAL A 6 20.08 32.96 -6.10
CA VAL A 6 18.97 32.12 -6.59
C VAL A 6 19.08 30.79 -5.86
N MET A 7 18.22 30.56 -4.88
CA MET A 7 18.10 29.27 -4.22
C MET A 7 17.16 28.41 -5.09
N THR A 8 17.76 27.49 -5.84
CA THR A 8 17.05 26.51 -6.65
C THR A 8 16.15 25.65 -5.75
N VAL A 9 14.83 25.76 -5.93
CA VAL A 9 13.87 24.82 -5.35
C VAL A 9 13.99 23.53 -6.17
N ALA A 10 14.59 22.50 -5.59
CA ALA A 10 14.53 21.17 -6.16
C ALA A 10 13.08 20.65 -6.02
N PHE A 11 12.34 20.63 -7.12
CA PHE A 11 11.15 19.78 -7.23
C PHE A 11 11.64 18.33 -7.25
N LEU A 12 11.74 17.71 -6.08
CA LEU A 12 11.86 16.26 -5.96
C LEU A 12 10.61 15.66 -6.60
N GLY A 13 10.81 14.84 -7.62
CA GLY A 13 9.73 14.26 -8.42
C GLY A 13 8.62 13.68 -7.55
N LEU A 14 7.38 14.02 -7.91
CA LEU A 14 6.18 13.48 -7.28
C LEU A 14 6.16 11.97 -7.51
N ALA A 15 6.60 11.18 -6.53
CA ALA A 15 6.19 9.80 -6.48
C ALA A 15 4.67 9.81 -6.32
N ASN A 16 3.93 9.42 -7.35
CA ASN A 16 2.48 9.41 -7.31
C ASN A 16 2.06 8.31 -6.33
N ALA A 17 1.82 8.70 -5.08
CA ALA A 17 1.29 7.81 -4.07
C ALA A 17 -0.06 7.27 -4.55
N VAL A 18 -0.24 5.95 -4.48
CA VAL A 18 -1.54 5.30 -4.71
C VAL A 18 -2.19 5.09 -3.35
N VAL A 19 -3.34 5.73 -3.12
CA VAL A 19 -4.10 5.50 -1.89
C VAL A 19 -4.96 4.25 -2.07
N ILE A 20 -4.75 3.25 -1.23
CA ILE A 20 -5.59 2.04 -1.16
C ILE A 20 -6.18 1.88 0.24
N GLN A 21 -7.17 1.00 0.36
CA GLN A 21 -7.78 0.64 1.63
C GLN A 21 -7.50 -0.84 1.96
N ILE A 22 -7.00 -1.10 3.16
CA ILE A 22 -6.80 -2.44 3.71
C ILE A 22 -7.66 -2.58 4.96
N CYS A 23 -8.28 -3.75 5.15
CA CYS A 23 -9.33 -3.95 6.15
C CYS A 23 -9.09 -5.22 6.93
N ARG A 24 -9.30 -5.15 8.25
CA ARG A 24 -9.15 -6.32 9.13
C ARG A 24 -10.24 -7.34 8.95
N ASP A 25 -11.44 -6.89 8.65
CA ASP A 25 -12.57 -7.77 8.49
C ASP A 25 -12.80 -8.04 7.00
N GLN A 26 -13.50 -9.14 6.74
CA GLN A 26 -14.11 -9.37 5.44
C GLN A 26 -15.21 -8.31 5.18
N SER A 27 -15.56 -8.13 3.91
CA SER A 27 -16.56 -7.17 3.44
C SER A 27 -16.30 -5.72 3.86
N GLN A 28 -15.03 -5.31 3.91
CA GLN A 28 -14.61 -3.92 4.13
C GLN A 28 -14.94 -3.35 5.53
N GLY A 29 -14.76 -4.14 6.59
CA GLY A 29 -14.83 -3.69 7.99
C GLY A 29 -13.46 -3.37 8.61
N ASN A 30 -13.43 -2.44 9.57
CA ASN A 30 -12.21 -2.06 10.31
C ASN A 30 -11.02 -1.71 9.40
N CYS A 31 -11.24 -0.71 8.54
CA CYS A 31 -10.32 -0.36 7.47
C CYS A 31 -9.36 0.78 7.78
N GLN A 32 -8.20 0.74 7.13
CA GLN A 32 -7.20 1.79 7.13
C GLN A 32 -6.79 2.11 5.70
N SER A 33 -6.78 3.41 5.36
CA SER A 33 -6.19 3.90 4.12
C SER A 33 -4.67 3.97 4.27
N ILE A 34 -3.95 3.56 3.23
CA ILE A 34 -2.49 3.64 3.17
C ILE A 34 -2.04 4.28 1.86
N ASP A 35 -1.01 5.12 1.97
CA ASP A 35 -0.31 5.71 0.82
C ASP A 35 0.77 4.73 0.36
N VAL A 36 0.60 4.17 -0.84
CA VAL A 36 1.57 3.25 -1.43
C VAL A 36 2.52 4.02 -2.33
N VAL A 37 3.79 4.05 -1.93
CA VAL A 37 4.88 4.67 -2.69
C VAL A 37 5.95 3.62 -2.96
N GLY A 38 5.91 3.00 -4.14
CA GLY A 38 6.76 1.86 -4.45
C GLY A 38 6.42 0.67 -3.55
N CYS A 39 7.43 0.05 -2.93
CA CYS A 39 7.18 -0.98 -1.93
C CYS A 39 6.90 -0.35 -0.56
N THR A 40 5.71 -0.60 -0.03
CA THR A 40 5.24 -0.02 1.24
C THR A 40 4.91 -1.10 2.25
N ASN A 41 5.53 -1.04 3.42
CA ASN A 41 5.19 -1.91 4.55
C ASN A 41 3.82 -1.52 5.11
N PHE A 42 3.09 -2.51 5.58
CA PHE A 42 1.88 -2.24 6.33
C PHE A 42 2.22 -1.54 7.65
N PRO A 43 1.32 -0.66 8.12
CA PRO A 43 1.44 -0.11 9.46
C PRO A 43 1.42 -1.26 10.47
N GLY A 44 2.18 -1.16 11.56
CA GLY A 44 2.46 -2.30 12.45
C GLY A 44 1.23 -3.03 13.00
N GLY A 45 0.09 -2.34 13.12
CA GLY A 45 -1.17 -2.98 13.53
C GLY A 45 -1.85 -3.84 12.45
N MET A 46 -1.49 -3.69 11.17
CA MET A 46 -2.12 -4.35 10.03
C MET A 46 -1.32 -5.52 9.46
N ASN A 47 -0.08 -5.73 9.92
CA ASN A 47 0.71 -6.91 9.56
C ASN A 47 -0.05 -8.18 9.96
N ASP A 48 -0.24 -9.10 9.00
CA ASP A 48 -0.88 -10.39 9.24
C ASP A 48 -2.31 -10.25 9.80
N GLN A 49 -3.03 -9.20 9.38
CA GLN A 49 -4.39 -8.90 9.86
C GLN A 49 -5.34 -8.51 8.73
N VAL A 50 -4.90 -8.49 7.47
CA VAL A 50 -5.73 -8.04 6.35
C VAL A 50 -6.57 -9.19 5.82
N SER A 51 -7.89 -8.99 5.86
CA SER A 51 -8.88 -9.95 5.35
C SER A 51 -9.67 -9.41 4.15
N SER A 52 -9.66 -8.10 3.89
CA SER A 52 -10.22 -7.51 2.66
C SER A 52 -9.49 -6.25 2.23
N VAL A 53 -9.55 -5.92 0.93
CA VAL A 53 -8.81 -4.78 0.35
C VAL A 53 -9.65 -4.07 -0.71
N ASN A 54 -9.36 -2.79 -0.94
CA ASN A 54 -9.84 -2.05 -2.09
C ASN A 54 -8.70 -1.20 -2.66
N THR A 55 -8.24 -1.57 -3.86
CA THR A 55 -7.14 -0.89 -4.56
C THR A 55 -7.64 0.18 -5.54
N GLY A 56 -8.94 0.49 -5.52
CA GLY A 56 -9.59 1.26 -6.57
C GLY A 56 -9.47 0.54 -7.91
N ASN A 57 -9.03 1.23 -8.96
CA ASN A 57 -8.81 0.62 -10.28
C ASN A 57 -7.34 0.30 -10.58
N ILE A 58 -6.45 0.37 -9.58
CA ILE A 58 -5.02 0.10 -9.73
C ILE A 58 -4.71 -1.35 -9.37
N GLU A 59 -3.82 -1.98 -10.14
CA GLU A 59 -3.31 -3.30 -9.83
C GLU A 59 -2.23 -3.20 -8.75
N CYS A 60 -2.39 -3.98 -7.69
CA CYS A 60 -1.44 -4.03 -6.60
C CYS A 60 -1.03 -5.48 -6.34
N VAL A 61 0.21 -5.64 -5.90
CA VAL A 61 0.78 -6.90 -5.45
C VAL A 61 0.96 -6.83 -3.94
N PHE A 62 0.30 -7.73 -3.24
CA PHE A 62 0.37 -7.89 -1.78
C PHE A 62 1.36 -9.00 -1.45
N PHE A 63 2.16 -8.80 -0.41
CA PHE A 63 3.28 -9.68 -0.06
C PHE A 63 3.17 -10.17 1.38
N GLU A 64 3.60 -11.40 1.60
CA GLU A 64 3.61 -12.05 2.91
C GLU A 64 4.51 -11.34 3.91
N HIS A 65 5.66 -10.83 3.46
CA HIS A 65 6.66 -10.24 4.33
C HIS A 65 6.77 -8.74 4.11
N GLY A 66 7.44 -8.06 5.03
CA GLY A 66 7.88 -6.68 4.83
C GLY A 66 8.83 -6.55 3.62
N SER A 67 8.98 -5.32 3.15
CA SER A 67 9.85 -4.95 2.04
C SER A 67 9.57 -5.71 0.74
N CYS A 68 8.31 -6.11 0.54
CA CYS A 68 7.81 -6.82 -0.64
C CYS A 68 8.53 -8.14 -0.91
N GLY A 69 8.80 -8.89 0.16
CA GLY A 69 9.39 -10.23 0.12
C GLY A 69 8.37 -11.35 0.34
N GLY A 70 8.84 -12.59 0.21
CA GLY A 70 8.01 -13.78 0.44
C GLY A 70 7.06 -14.09 -0.70
N GLY A 71 6.01 -14.86 -0.41
CA GLY A 71 4.95 -15.12 -1.36
C GLY A 71 4.14 -13.85 -1.68
N SER A 72 3.41 -13.87 -2.80
CA SER A 72 2.60 -12.73 -3.22
C SER A 72 1.26 -13.09 -3.85
N TRP A 73 0.34 -12.14 -3.80
CA TRP A 73 -0.96 -12.18 -4.46
C TRP A 73 -1.24 -10.86 -5.16
N THR A 74 -1.61 -10.92 -6.44
CA THR A 74 -1.92 -9.75 -7.27
C THR A 74 -3.42 -9.58 -7.38
N THR A 75 -3.91 -8.35 -7.23
CA THR A 75 -5.32 -8.03 -7.37
C THR A 75 -5.56 -6.60 -7.87
N ARG A 76 -6.80 -6.32 -8.24
CA ARG A 76 -7.32 -5.01 -8.61
C ARG A 76 -8.75 -4.89 -8.09
N GLY A 77 -9.19 -3.67 -7.77
CA GLY A 77 -10.57 -3.47 -7.34
C GLY A 77 -10.79 -3.74 -5.87
N GLN A 78 -12.07 -3.75 -5.52
CA GLN A 78 -12.53 -4.22 -4.24
C GLN A 78 -12.51 -5.74 -4.20
N GLN A 79 -11.93 -6.27 -3.13
CA GLN A 79 -11.92 -7.68 -2.79
C GLN A 79 -12.57 -7.79 -1.42
N ASN A 80 -13.83 -8.24 -1.37
CA ASN A 80 -14.55 -8.39 -0.11
C ASN A 80 -13.92 -9.43 0.81
N THR A 81 -13.23 -10.41 0.25
CA THR A 81 -12.45 -11.39 1.00
C THR A 81 -11.21 -11.68 0.19
N VAL A 82 -10.03 -11.58 0.80
CA VAL A 82 -8.80 -12.07 0.16
C VAL A 82 -8.84 -13.62 0.13
N PRO A 83 -8.10 -14.28 -0.76
CA PRO A 83 -8.13 -15.75 -0.81
C PRO A 83 -7.76 -16.36 0.54
N THR A 84 -8.34 -17.51 0.86
CA THR A 84 -8.23 -18.14 2.19
C THR A 84 -6.78 -18.36 2.62
N GLU A 85 -5.90 -18.74 1.70
CA GLU A 85 -4.48 -18.98 1.97
C GLU A 85 -3.67 -17.71 2.24
N TRP A 86 -4.27 -16.53 2.04
CA TRP A 86 -3.67 -15.21 2.19
C TRP A 86 -4.30 -14.36 3.31
N ASN A 87 -5.46 -14.79 3.83
CA ASN A 87 -6.14 -14.10 4.92
C ASN A 87 -5.20 -13.95 6.12
N ASP A 88 -5.03 -12.72 6.61
CA ASP A 88 -4.19 -12.42 7.78
C ASP A 88 -2.72 -12.83 7.59
N ARG A 89 -2.16 -12.66 6.38
CA ARG A 89 -0.74 -12.97 6.09
C ARG A 89 0.04 -11.86 5.42
N PHE A 90 -0.62 -10.78 5.02
CA PHE A 90 0.04 -9.71 4.28
C PHE A 90 0.74 -8.73 5.21
N SER A 91 1.94 -8.32 4.83
CA SER A 91 2.78 -7.36 5.59
C SER A 91 3.36 -6.23 4.72
N SER A 92 3.23 -6.29 3.40
CA SER A 92 3.57 -5.16 2.52
C SER A 92 2.83 -5.21 1.18
N VAL A 93 2.87 -4.10 0.45
CA VAL A 93 2.20 -3.95 -0.84
C VAL A 93 3.03 -3.09 -1.80
N ARG A 94 2.87 -3.36 -3.10
CA ARG A 94 3.28 -2.46 -4.17
C ARG A 94 2.15 -2.26 -5.15
N CYS A 95 1.88 -0.99 -5.44
CA CYS A 95 1.11 -0.48 -6.55
C CYS A 95 2.06 0.48 -7.30
#